data_AF-A0A5N6UN33-F1
#
_entry.id   AF-A0A5N6UN33-F1
#
_cell.length_a   1.000
_cell.length_b   1.000
_cell.length_c   1.000
_cell.angle_alpha   90.00
_cell.angle_beta   90.00
_cell.angle_gamma   90.00
#
_symmetry.space_group_name_H-M   'P 1'
#
loop_
_entity.id
_entity.type
_entity.pdbx_description
1 polymer ?
#
loop_
_entity_poly.entity_id
_entity_poly.type
_entity_poly.pdbx_seq_one_letter_code
_entity_poly.pdbx_strand_id
1 'polypeptide(L)'
;MTCPSDKLPAMSGIAKEYAKVIGSAYVAGLWREFLVDELAWLPLEPCTATSEYRAPSWSWASVDDSVGTPFDAIERIASILDVKVEMAGENPYGRVRSGWVKIEAPLLPLVLADNNPVRLQLKTAHGANDGFPVRFDTMSTENPDLVLMIKTRRLFSLVLNIYYKDWRECWYSSLIVTPAGNDPETWKRIGAFFAKGSQIGPRDTLTRKSTITLI
;
A
#
# COMPACT_ATOMS: atom_id res chain seq x y z
N MET A 1 16.45 8.99 12.05
CA MET A 1 17.13 9.00 10.74
C MET A 1 17.82 10.36 10.59
N THR A 2 19.11 10.43 10.23
CA THR A 2 19.86 11.71 10.15
C THR A 2 19.70 12.44 8.81
N CYS A 3 19.53 11.71 7.71
CA CYS A 3 19.18 12.24 6.39
C CYS A 3 17.96 11.49 5.83
N PRO A 4 16.74 12.04 5.93
CA PRO A 4 15.52 11.41 5.43
C PRO A 4 15.69 10.90 3.98
N SER A 5 16.28 11.71 3.10
CA SER A 5 16.42 11.43 1.67
C SER A 5 17.39 10.28 1.29
N ASP A 6 18.06 9.64 2.25
CA ASP A 6 19.11 8.65 2.00
C ASP A 6 18.67 7.19 2.20
N LYS A 7 17.38 6.91 2.44
CA LYS A 7 16.90 5.53 2.68
C LYS A 7 17.20 4.58 1.51
N LEU A 8 16.88 4.96 0.27
CA LEU A 8 17.20 4.16 -0.93
C LEU A 8 18.71 4.14 -1.24
N PRO A 9 19.43 5.28 -1.27
CA PRO A 9 20.90 5.29 -1.41
C PRO A 9 21.63 4.39 -0.41
N ALA A 10 21.24 4.39 0.86
CA ALA A 10 21.85 3.58 1.90
C ALA A 10 21.70 2.07 1.65
N MET A 11 20.61 1.66 1.00
CA MET A 11 20.35 0.26 0.64
C MET A 11 20.84 -0.13 -0.76
N SER A 12 21.31 0.83 -1.55
CA SER A 12 21.62 0.63 -2.98
C SER A 12 22.71 -0.41 -3.24
N GLY A 13 23.69 -0.53 -2.34
CA GLY A 13 24.74 -1.55 -2.43
C GLY A 13 24.18 -2.97 -2.29
N ILE A 14 23.31 -3.20 -1.29
CA ILE A 14 22.65 -4.50 -1.08
C ILE A 14 21.69 -4.79 -2.23
N ALA A 15 20.88 -3.80 -2.62
CA ALA A 15 19.95 -3.94 -3.75
C ALA A 15 20.69 -4.34 -5.03
N LYS A 16 21.84 -3.72 -5.33
CA LYS A 16 22.67 -4.09 -6.48
C LYS A 16 23.13 -5.54 -6.47
N GLU A 17 23.50 -6.09 -5.31
CA GLU A 17 23.91 -7.49 -5.21
C GLU A 17 22.73 -8.45 -5.37
N TYR A 18 21.58 -8.14 -4.75
CA TYR A 18 20.35 -8.93 -4.91
C TYR A 18 19.83 -8.92 -6.35
N ALA A 19 19.94 -7.79 -7.06
CA ALA A 19 19.52 -7.69 -8.45
C ALA A 19 20.21 -8.71 -9.36
N LYS A 20 21.47 -9.08 -9.07
CA LYS A 20 22.22 -10.10 -9.83
C LYS A 20 21.62 -11.50 -9.68
N VAL A 21 21.00 -11.77 -8.54
CA VAL A 21 20.41 -13.08 -8.21
C VAL A 21 18.95 -13.12 -8.62
N ILE A 22 18.20 -12.06 -8.33
CA ILE A 22 16.76 -11.98 -8.63
C ILE A 22 16.52 -11.81 -10.13
N GLY A 23 17.38 -11.08 -10.84
CA GLY A 23 17.21 -10.80 -12.27
C GLY A 23 16.04 -9.86 -12.58
N SER A 24 15.51 -9.14 -11.58
CA SER A 24 14.41 -8.18 -11.74
C SER A 24 14.91 -6.74 -11.61
N ALA A 25 14.22 -5.81 -12.27
CA ALA A 25 14.42 -4.38 -12.06
C ALA A 25 14.02 -3.97 -10.63
N TYR A 26 14.82 -3.09 -10.04
CA TYR A 26 14.52 -2.45 -8.76
C TYR A 26 13.77 -1.14 -9.02
N VAL A 27 12.57 -1.03 -8.48
CA VAL A 27 11.64 0.08 -8.71
C VAL A 27 11.35 0.77 -7.38
N ALA A 28 12.13 1.83 -7.11
CA ALA A 28 11.99 2.69 -5.94
C ALA A 28 11.89 1.94 -4.59
N GLY A 29 12.65 0.87 -4.37
CA GLY A 29 12.58 0.10 -3.13
C GLY A 29 12.05 -1.31 -3.29
N LEU A 30 11.33 -1.59 -4.39
CA LEU A 30 10.63 -2.85 -4.63
C LEU A 30 11.20 -3.56 -5.86
N TRP A 31 10.92 -4.85 -6.04
CA TRP A 31 11.28 -5.63 -7.22
C TRP A 31 10.11 -5.73 -8.18
N ARG A 32 10.31 -5.36 -9.45
CA ARG A 32 9.26 -5.38 -10.48
C ARG A 32 8.56 -6.73 -10.61
N GLU A 33 9.30 -7.84 -10.55
CA GLU A 33 8.77 -9.21 -10.64
C GLU A 33 7.82 -9.56 -9.48
N PHE A 34 8.06 -9.02 -8.29
CA PHE A 34 7.29 -9.30 -7.07
C PHE A 34 6.43 -8.12 -6.63
N LEU A 35 6.21 -7.14 -7.53
CA LEU A 35 5.71 -5.82 -7.14
C LEU A 35 4.34 -5.88 -6.48
N VAL A 36 3.44 -6.77 -6.91
CA VAL A 36 2.12 -6.93 -6.27
C VAL A 36 2.25 -7.39 -4.81
N ASP A 37 3.17 -8.31 -4.52
CA ASP A 37 3.37 -8.84 -3.17
C ASP A 37 4.08 -7.82 -2.29
N GLU A 38 5.11 -7.16 -2.84
CA GLU A 38 5.88 -6.20 -2.08
C GLU A 38 5.12 -4.90 -1.83
N LEU A 39 4.17 -4.53 -2.69
CA LEU A 39 3.23 -3.42 -2.42
C LEU A 39 2.43 -3.66 -1.14
N ALA A 40 2.25 -4.90 -0.67
CA ALA A 40 1.49 -5.22 0.54
C ALA A 40 2.23 -4.92 1.85
N TRP A 41 3.39 -4.24 1.81
CA TRP A 41 4.09 -3.79 3.02
C TRP A 41 3.17 -2.93 3.90
N LEU A 42 3.39 -2.95 5.22
CA LEU A 42 2.71 -2.10 6.19
C LEU A 42 3.70 -1.59 7.25
N PRO A 43 3.44 -0.42 7.85
CA PRO A 43 4.25 0.05 8.98
C PRO A 43 4.04 -0.85 10.20
N LEU A 44 5.15 -1.22 10.87
CA LEU A 44 5.11 -2.03 12.10
C LEU A 44 4.77 -1.18 13.33
N GLU A 45 5.16 0.09 13.30
CA GLU A 45 4.92 1.07 14.35
C GLU A 45 4.18 2.29 13.76
N PRO A 46 3.51 3.12 14.57
CA PRO A 46 2.89 4.36 14.09
C PRO A 46 3.93 5.31 13.49
N CYS A 47 3.91 5.46 12.16
CA CYS A 47 4.80 6.37 11.45
C CYS A 47 4.28 7.82 11.48
N THR A 48 5.20 8.77 11.47
CA THR A 48 4.90 10.18 11.19
C THR A 48 5.12 10.51 9.71
N ALA A 49 4.39 11.51 9.20
CA ALA A 49 4.58 11.99 7.84
C ALA A 49 5.94 12.70 7.68
N THR A 50 6.64 12.38 6.59
CA THR A 50 7.86 13.10 6.21
C THR A 50 7.47 14.46 5.63
N SER A 51 8.22 15.52 5.94
CA SER A 51 7.98 16.86 5.39
C SER A 51 8.42 17.01 3.94
N GLU A 52 9.35 16.16 3.48
CA GLU A 52 9.94 16.21 2.14
C GLU A 52 9.65 14.94 1.35
N TYR A 53 9.51 15.10 0.03
CA TYR A 53 9.37 13.97 -0.89
C TYR A 53 10.67 13.15 -0.95
N ARG A 54 10.53 11.83 -0.82
CA ARG A 54 11.66 10.88 -0.82
C ARG A 54 11.50 9.75 -1.82
N ALA A 55 10.29 9.22 -1.89
CA ALA A 55 9.91 8.13 -2.76
C ALA A 55 8.40 8.21 -3.04
N PRO A 56 7.90 7.55 -4.10
CA PRO A 56 6.47 7.44 -4.37
C PRO A 56 5.71 6.84 -3.19
N SER A 57 4.42 7.17 -3.00
CA SER A 57 3.66 6.75 -1.80
C SER A 57 3.53 5.22 -1.66
N TRP A 58 3.66 4.50 -2.76
CA TRP A 58 3.60 3.04 -2.82
C TRP A 58 4.91 2.35 -2.41
N SER A 59 6.01 3.08 -2.27
CA SER A 59 7.30 2.55 -1.81
C SER A 59 7.38 2.51 -0.29
N TRP A 60 7.95 1.44 0.28
CA TRP A 60 8.28 1.39 1.72
C TRP A 60 9.30 2.46 2.12
N ALA A 61 10.04 3.00 1.16
CA ALA A 61 10.97 4.08 1.41
C ALA A 61 10.27 5.42 1.62
N SER A 62 8.96 5.54 1.40
CA SER A 62 8.22 6.78 1.64
C SER A 62 7.99 7.10 3.12
N VAL A 63 8.16 6.12 4.02
CA VAL A 63 7.97 6.26 5.46
C VAL A 63 9.30 6.16 6.22
N ASP A 64 9.37 6.66 7.45
CA ASP A 64 10.62 6.64 8.23
C ASP A 64 10.87 5.33 8.96
N ASP A 65 9.84 4.71 9.53
CA ASP A 65 10.00 3.55 10.40
C ASP A 65 10.08 2.20 9.67
N SER A 66 10.22 1.15 10.47
CA SER A 66 10.28 -0.24 10.03
C SER A 66 8.95 -0.67 9.41
N VAL A 67 9.05 -1.32 8.26
CA VAL A 67 7.91 -1.95 7.60
C VAL A 67 8.04 -3.46 7.68
N GLY A 68 6.90 -4.14 7.65
CA GLY A 68 6.83 -5.58 7.44
C GLY A 68 6.04 -5.86 6.18
N THR A 69 6.34 -6.97 5.53
CA THR A 69 5.44 -7.59 4.56
C THR A 69 4.70 -8.74 5.23
N PRO A 70 3.45 -9.02 4.84
CA PRO A 70 2.75 -10.21 5.28
C PRO A 70 3.44 -11.50 4.81
N PHE A 71 2.95 -12.62 5.34
CA PHE A 71 3.27 -14.00 4.90
C PHE A 71 3.22 -14.16 3.37
N ASP A 72 3.71 -15.28 2.85
CA ASP A 72 3.68 -15.57 1.41
C ASP A 72 2.24 -15.54 0.86
N ALA A 73 2.03 -14.74 -0.19
CA ALA A 73 0.75 -14.68 -0.90
C ALA A 73 0.49 -16.00 -1.62
N ILE A 74 -0.76 -16.46 -1.59
CA ILE A 74 -1.18 -17.65 -2.34
C ILE A 74 -1.51 -17.28 -3.78
N GLU A 75 -2.21 -16.16 -3.94
CA GLU A 75 -2.77 -15.74 -5.21
C GLU A 75 -2.78 -14.22 -5.31
N ARG A 76 -2.33 -13.72 -6.46
CA ARG A 76 -2.39 -12.30 -6.83
C ARG A 76 -3.73 -12.01 -7.48
N ILE A 77 -4.50 -11.11 -6.88
CA ILE A 77 -5.74 -10.58 -7.47
C ILE A 77 -5.40 -9.42 -8.39
N ALA A 78 -4.51 -8.53 -7.96
CA ALA A 78 -4.09 -7.39 -8.74
C ALA A 78 -3.09 -7.77 -9.84
N SER A 79 -3.01 -6.93 -10.87
CA SER A 79 -2.11 -7.10 -12.00
C SER A 79 -1.39 -5.78 -12.29
N ILE A 80 -0.06 -5.83 -12.37
CA ILE A 80 0.74 -4.67 -12.77
C ILE A 80 0.68 -4.55 -14.29
N LEU A 81 0.17 -3.43 -14.78
CA LEU A 81 0.11 -3.13 -16.20
C LEU A 81 1.40 -2.44 -16.66
N ASP A 82 1.89 -1.49 -15.87
CA ASP A 82 3.16 -0.81 -16.14
C ASP A 82 3.73 -0.16 -14.87
N VAL A 83 5.03 0.15 -14.86
CA VAL A 83 5.71 0.84 -13.78
C VAL A 83 6.86 1.67 -14.34
N LYS A 84 6.96 2.92 -13.88
CA LYS A 84 8.07 3.82 -14.22
C LYS A 84 8.63 4.45 -12.96
N VAL A 85 9.95 4.54 -12.88
CA VAL A 85 10.66 5.28 -11.83
C VAL A 85 11.67 6.20 -12.49
N GLU A 86 11.70 7.45 -12.07
CA GLU A 86 12.67 8.44 -12.52
C GLU A 86 13.73 8.62 -11.45
N MET A 87 14.99 8.33 -11.78
CA MET A 87 16.10 8.42 -10.83
C MET A 87 16.56 9.88 -10.65
N ALA A 88 17.03 10.21 -9.45
CA ALA A 88 17.60 11.52 -9.16
C ALA A 88 19.04 11.69 -9.63
N GLY A 89 19.75 10.57 -9.77
CA GLY A 89 21.11 10.48 -10.30
C GLY A 89 21.31 9.18 -11.08
N GLU A 90 22.57 8.81 -11.31
CA GLU A 90 22.93 7.69 -12.19
C GLU A 90 22.76 6.30 -11.56
N ASN A 91 22.75 6.20 -10.22
CA ASN A 91 22.61 4.92 -9.54
C ASN A 91 21.15 4.43 -9.64
N PRO A 92 20.87 3.33 -10.38
CA PRO A 92 19.51 2.82 -10.59
C PRO A 92 18.86 2.25 -9.32
N TYR A 93 19.63 2.06 -8.25
CA TYR A 93 19.15 1.59 -6.94
C TYR A 93 19.08 2.73 -5.90
N GLY A 94 19.42 3.95 -6.30
CA GLY A 94 19.57 5.10 -5.42
C GLY A 94 18.32 5.95 -5.27
N ARG A 95 18.53 7.26 -5.07
CA ARG A 95 17.47 8.25 -4.87
C ARG A 95 16.60 8.39 -6.12
N VAL A 96 15.30 8.56 -5.92
CA VAL A 96 14.29 8.74 -6.98
C VAL A 96 13.74 10.16 -6.98
N ARG A 97 13.37 10.69 -8.15
CA ARG A 97 12.64 11.97 -8.33
C ARG A 97 11.14 11.78 -8.36
N SER A 98 10.69 10.71 -9.00
CA SER A 98 9.27 10.40 -9.19
C SER A 98 9.12 8.91 -9.51
N GLY A 99 7.90 8.41 -9.44
CA GLY A 99 7.59 7.07 -9.93
C GLY A 99 6.12 6.77 -9.80
N TRP A 100 5.63 5.89 -10.67
CA TRP A 100 4.25 5.48 -10.70
C TRP A 100 4.09 4.02 -11.07
N VAL A 101 2.98 3.43 -10.62
CA VAL A 101 2.58 2.06 -10.92
C VAL A 101 1.16 2.09 -11.48
N LYS A 102 0.99 1.63 -12.73
CA LYS A 102 -0.32 1.40 -13.32
C LYS A 102 -0.77 0.00 -12.97
N ILE A 103 -1.85 -0.11 -12.20
CA ILE A 103 -2.30 -1.37 -11.59
C ILE A 103 -3.78 -1.57 -11.86
N GLU A 104 -4.15 -2.81 -12.18
CA GLU A 104 -5.52 -3.25 -12.30
C GLU A 104 -5.89 -4.15 -11.12
N ALA A 105 -6.91 -3.76 -10.35
CA ALA A 105 -7.39 -4.55 -9.21
C ALA A 105 -8.83 -4.17 -8.80
N PRO A 106 -9.50 -4.98 -7.97
CA PRO A 106 -10.76 -4.57 -7.36
C PRO A 106 -10.58 -3.31 -6.52
N LEU A 107 -11.46 -2.33 -6.75
CA LEU A 107 -11.42 -1.03 -6.09
C LEU A 107 -12.75 -0.78 -5.37
N LEU A 108 -12.75 -0.92 -4.05
CA LEU A 108 -13.95 -0.90 -3.22
C LEU A 108 -13.99 0.34 -2.33
N PRO A 109 -15.09 1.13 -2.30
CA PRO A 109 -15.20 2.24 -1.38
C PRO A 109 -15.09 1.81 0.08
N LEU A 110 -14.34 2.58 0.88
CA LEU A 110 -14.17 2.39 2.31
C LEU A 110 -14.99 3.43 3.10
N VAL A 111 -15.61 2.98 4.18
CA VAL A 111 -16.37 3.82 5.12
C VAL A 111 -16.01 3.45 6.56
N LEU A 112 -16.29 4.35 7.51
CA LEU A 112 -16.16 4.04 8.94
C LEU A 112 -17.10 2.89 9.31
N ALA A 113 -16.61 1.96 10.12
CA ALA A 113 -17.44 0.94 10.75
C ALA A 113 -18.12 1.51 11.99
N ASP A 114 -19.40 1.17 12.20
CA ASP A 114 -20.26 1.82 13.18
C ASP A 114 -20.00 1.39 14.65
N ASN A 115 -19.17 0.35 14.89
CA ASN A 115 -19.31 -0.51 16.08
C ASN A 115 -18.04 -0.75 16.93
N ASN A 116 -17.05 0.15 16.96
CA ASN A 116 -15.95 0.00 17.93
C ASN A 116 -15.52 1.32 18.59
N PRO A 117 -15.90 1.57 19.86
CA PRO A 117 -15.53 2.79 20.57
C PRO A 117 -14.05 2.83 20.99
N VAL A 118 -13.32 1.72 20.87
CA VAL A 118 -11.93 1.60 21.36
C VAL A 118 -10.91 1.72 20.23
N ARG A 119 -11.23 1.27 19.01
CA ARG A 119 -10.31 1.30 17.87
C ARG A 119 -11.03 1.65 16.58
N LEU A 120 -10.46 2.60 15.84
CA LEU A 120 -10.96 2.96 14.52
C LEU A 120 -10.89 1.76 13.57
N GLN A 121 -12.01 1.48 12.92
CA GLN A 121 -12.15 0.42 11.92
C GLN A 121 -12.81 0.97 10.67
N LEU A 122 -12.38 0.46 9.51
CA LEU A 122 -13.04 0.69 8.24
C LEU A 122 -13.77 -0.57 7.81
N LYS A 123 -14.78 -0.41 6.95
CA LYS A 123 -15.41 -1.50 6.23
C LYS A 123 -15.55 -1.13 4.76
N THR A 124 -15.62 -2.14 3.89
CA THR A 124 -16.07 -1.91 2.52
C THR A 124 -17.58 -1.67 2.52
N ALA A 125 -18.12 -1.02 1.49
CA ALA A 125 -19.56 -0.74 1.39
C ALA A 125 -20.45 -2.00 1.43
N HIS A 126 -19.92 -3.17 1.05
CA HIS A 126 -20.64 -4.45 1.03
C HIS A 126 -20.07 -5.49 2.01
N GLY A 127 -19.14 -5.07 2.87
CA GLY A 127 -18.50 -5.92 3.87
C GLY A 127 -19.32 -6.02 5.15
N ALA A 128 -18.94 -6.98 6.01
CA ALA A 128 -19.53 -7.12 7.33
C ALA A 128 -19.35 -5.87 8.21
N ASN A 129 -20.29 -5.65 9.14
CA ASN A 129 -20.35 -4.44 9.97
C ASN A 129 -19.28 -4.37 11.07
N ASP A 130 -18.62 -5.48 11.38
CA ASP A 130 -17.50 -5.54 12.32
C ASP A 130 -16.24 -4.86 11.77
N GLY A 131 -16.18 -4.59 10.46
CA GLY A 131 -15.06 -3.90 9.82
C GLY A 131 -13.72 -4.57 10.03
N PHE A 132 -12.64 -3.84 9.79
CA PHE A 132 -11.27 -4.32 9.95
C PHE A 132 -10.36 -3.22 10.49
N PRO A 133 -9.31 -3.60 11.26
CA PRO A 133 -8.29 -2.65 11.67
C PRO A 133 -7.47 -2.21 10.45
N VAL A 134 -7.09 -0.94 10.45
CA VAL A 134 -6.27 -0.34 9.39
C VAL A 134 -4.92 0.10 9.91
N ARG A 135 -3.95 0.25 9.00
CA ARG A 135 -2.65 0.88 9.24
C ARG A 135 -2.47 1.98 8.22
N PHE A 136 -2.37 3.22 8.68
CA PHE A 136 -2.02 4.35 7.82
C PHE A 136 -0.51 4.50 7.77
N ASP A 137 0.01 4.84 6.60
CA ASP A 137 1.45 4.87 6.34
C ASP A 137 2.15 6.01 7.09
N THR A 138 1.43 7.09 7.41
CA THR A 138 2.02 8.33 7.95
C THR A 138 1.20 9.00 9.06
N MET A 139 0.16 8.32 9.54
CA MET A 139 -0.74 8.85 10.58
C MET A 139 -1.05 7.79 11.62
N SER A 140 -0.78 8.08 12.90
CA SER A 140 -1.17 7.20 14.01
C SER A 140 -2.69 7.06 14.09
N THR A 141 -3.16 5.88 14.50
CA THR A 141 -4.58 5.64 14.81
C THR A 141 -5.08 6.48 15.99
N GLU A 142 -4.18 7.04 16.79
CA GLU A 142 -4.48 7.92 17.93
C GLU A 142 -4.52 9.40 17.53
N ASN A 143 -4.24 9.73 16.26
CA ASN A 143 -4.25 11.11 15.80
C ASN A 143 -5.69 11.69 15.86
N PRO A 144 -5.92 12.84 16.53
CA PRO A 144 -7.25 13.41 16.70
C PRO A 144 -7.92 13.82 15.36
N ASP A 145 -7.11 14.15 14.35
CA ASP A 145 -7.60 14.58 13.03
C ASP A 145 -7.91 13.40 12.11
N LEU A 146 -7.64 12.16 12.53
CA LEU A 146 -7.80 10.98 11.68
C LEU A 146 -9.25 10.78 11.22
N VAL A 147 -10.21 10.95 12.11
CA VAL A 147 -11.64 10.83 11.79
C VAL A 147 -12.07 11.90 10.79
N LEU A 148 -11.56 13.13 10.94
CA LEU A 148 -11.82 14.21 10.00
C LEU A 148 -11.21 13.89 8.62
N MET A 149 -9.99 13.36 8.58
CA MET A 149 -9.34 12.93 7.34
C MET A 149 -10.17 11.86 6.61
N ILE A 150 -10.64 10.83 7.34
CA ILE A 150 -11.47 9.77 6.76
C ILE A 150 -12.82 10.30 6.25
N LYS A 151 -13.42 11.25 6.95
CA LYS A 151 -14.72 11.85 6.53
C LYS A 151 -14.59 12.80 5.35
N THR A 152 -13.43 13.45 5.20
CA THR A 152 -13.19 14.47 4.14
C THR A 152 -12.58 13.87 2.89
N ARG A 153 -11.84 12.77 3.00
CA ARG A 153 -11.23 12.08 1.85
C ARG A 153 -12.06 10.89 1.42
N ARG A 154 -12.07 10.64 0.11
CA ARG A 154 -12.67 9.42 -0.44
C ARG A 154 -11.64 8.30 -0.38
N LEU A 155 -11.83 7.35 0.52
CA LEU A 155 -10.93 6.21 0.69
C LEU A 155 -11.45 4.98 -0.04
N PHE A 156 -10.53 4.21 -0.60
CA PHE A 156 -10.83 2.98 -1.32
C PHE A 156 -9.84 1.89 -0.94
N SER A 157 -10.35 0.66 -0.94
CA SER A 157 -9.59 -0.57 -0.86
C SER A 157 -9.18 -0.99 -2.26
N LEU A 158 -7.88 -1.06 -2.51
CA LEU A 158 -7.30 -1.68 -3.69
C LEU A 158 -6.78 -3.08 -3.31
N VAL A 159 -7.55 -4.11 -3.67
CA VAL A 159 -7.31 -5.49 -3.19
C VAL A 159 -6.18 -6.14 -3.97
N LEU A 160 -5.09 -6.51 -3.29
CA LEU A 160 -3.86 -7.00 -3.93
C LEU A 160 -3.82 -8.52 -4.03
N ASN A 161 -3.90 -9.21 -2.89
CA ASN A 161 -3.56 -10.62 -2.78
C ASN A 161 -4.48 -11.37 -1.81
N ILE A 162 -4.47 -12.70 -1.91
CA ILE A 162 -5.08 -13.65 -0.95
C ILE A 162 -3.98 -14.36 -0.15
N TYR A 163 -4.19 -14.51 1.16
CA TYR A 163 -3.32 -15.21 2.11
C TYR A 163 -4.09 -16.24 2.93
N TYR A 164 -3.40 -17.30 3.35
CA TYR A 164 -3.88 -18.26 4.34
C TYR A 164 -3.28 -17.81 5.66
N LYS A 165 -4.14 -17.41 6.57
CA LYS A 165 -3.74 -17.30 7.96
C LYS A 165 -3.81 -18.68 8.61
N ASP A 166 -4.95 -19.36 8.40
CA ASP A 166 -5.26 -20.70 8.89
C ASP A 166 -6.08 -21.49 7.85
N TRP A 167 -6.20 -22.82 7.98
CA TRP A 167 -6.94 -23.73 7.07
C TRP A 167 -8.45 -23.45 6.90
N ARG A 168 -9.01 -22.50 7.64
CA ARG A 168 -10.47 -22.27 7.71
C ARG A 168 -10.94 -21.01 7.00
N GLU A 169 -10.05 -20.04 6.73
CA GLU A 169 -10.48 -18.72 6.26
C GLU A 169 -9.39 -18.02 5.43
N CYS A 170 -9.76 -17.54 4.23
CA CYS A 170 -8.89 -16.73 3.39
C CYS A 170 -8.90 -15.26 3.85
N TRP A 171 -7.73 -14.67 3.89
CA TRP A 171 -7.51 -13.25 4.19
C TRP A 171 -7.06 -12.52 2.93
N TYR A 172 -7.39 -11.25 2.83
CA TYR A 172 -7.03 -10.39 1.72
C TYR A 172 -6.09 -9.30 2.22
N SER A 173 -5.01 -9.01 1.48
CA SER A 173 -4.30 -7.73 1.65
C SER A 173 -4.88 -6.70 0.71
N SER A 174 -4.97 -5.48 1.21
CA SER A 174 -5.44 -4.35 0.43
C SER A 174 -4.66 -3.11 0.81
N LEU A 175 -4.41 -2.27 -0.20
CA LEU A 175 -3.99 -0.89 0.03
C LEU A 175 -5.21 -0.04 0.36
N ILE A 176 -4.98 1.02 1.14
CA ILE A 176 -5.89 2.14 1.30
C ILE A 176 -5.38 3.24 0.38
N VAL A 177 -6.19 3.57 -0.61
CA VAL A 177 -5.85 4.56 -1.64
C VAL A 177 -6.87 5.68 -1.68
N THR A 178 -6.42 6.88 -2.05
CA THR A 178 -7.26 8.06 -2.26
C THR A 178 -6.87 8.72 -3.59
N PRO A 179 -7.80 9.34 -4.32
CA PRO A 179 -7.46 10.16 -5.48
C PRO A 179 -6.44 11.25 -5.10
N ALA A 180 -5.49 11.52 -6.01
CA ALA A 180 -4.43 12.49 -5.80
C ALA A 180 -4.66 13.73 -6.67
N GLY A 181 -5.25 14.78 -6.09
CA GLY A 181 -5.52 16.02 -6.80
C GLY A 181 -6.70 15.91 -7.77
N ASN A 182 -6.58 16.56 -8.92
CA ASN A 182 -7.68 16.71 -9.88
C ASN A 182 -7.69 15.65 -10.99
N ASP A 183 -6.61 14.90 -11.15
CA ASP A 183 -6.54 13.81 -12.11
C ASP A 183 -7.28 12.57 -11.55
N PRO A 184 -8.38 12.12 -12.17
CA PRO A 184 -9.17 11.00 -11.67
C PRO A 184 -8.44 9.65 -11.75
N GLU A 185 -7.40 9.53 -12.57
CA GLU A 185 -6.65 8.28 -12.75
C GLU A 185 -5.45 8.17 -11.81
N THR A 186 -5.09 9.24 -11.10
CA THR A 186 -3.92 9.30 -10.23
C THR A 186 -4.32 9.17 -8.75
N TRP A 187 -3.66 8.27 -8.04
CA TRP A 187 -4.02 7.84 -6.70
C TRP A 187 -2.79 7.77 -5.80
N LYS A 188 -2.97 8.06 -4.52
CA LYS A 188 -1.95 7.91 -3.48
C LYS A 188 -2.34 6.80 -2.54
N ARG A 189 -1.36 5.95 -2.23
CA ARG A 189 -1.43 5.04 -1.08
C ARG A 189 -1.31 5.88 0.19
N ILE A 190 -2.13 5.56 1.17
CA ILE A 190 -2.08 6.19 2.50
C ILE A 190 -2.08 5.16 3.63
N GLY A 191 -2.15 3.87 3.31
CA GLY A 191 -2.21 2.79 4.27
C GLY A 191 -2.42 1.43 3.63
N ALA A 192 -2.56 0.43 4.48
CA ALA A 192 -2.92 -0.94 4.11
C ALA A 192 -3.69 -1.62 5.25
N PHE A 193 -4.33 -2.74 4.93
CA PHE A 193 -4.99 -3.58 5.92
C PHE A 193 -5.08 -5.04 5.45
N PHE A 194 -5.44 -5.89 6.41
CA PHE A 194 -5.86 -7.26 6.13
C PHE A 194 -7.27 -7.48 6.63
N ALA A 195 -8.07 -8.15 5.82
CA ALA A 195 -9.45 -8.44 6.15
C ALA A 195 -9.83 -9.85 5.72
N LYS A 196 -10.77 -10.43 6.45
CA LYS A 196 -11.41 -11.70 6.09
C LYS A 196 -12.27 -11.51 4.85
N GLY A 197 -12.54 -12.59 4.11
CA GLY A 197 -13.46 -12.51 2.96
C GLY A 197 -14.82 -11.91 3.29
N SER A 198 -15.41 -12.28 4.43
CA SER A 198 -16.69 -11.71 4.90
C SER A 198 -16.64 -10.19 5.14
N GLN A 199 -15.47 -9.66 5.49
CA GLN A 199 -15.26 -8.24 5.77
C GLN A 199 -14.96 -7.42 4.50
N ILE A 200 -14.46 -8.06 3.44
CA ILE A 200 -14.30 -7.44 2.11
C ILE A 200 -15.63 -7.40 1.35
N GLY A 201 -16.44 -8.46 1.49
CA GLY A 201 -17.75 -8.60 0.84
C GLY A 201 -17.84 -9.88 -0.01
N PRO A 202 -18.96 -10.07 -0.73
CA PRO A 202 -19.16 -11.24 -1.59
C PRO A 202 -18.05 -11.38 -2.64
N ARG A 203 -17.67 -12.61 -3.01
CA ARG A 203 -16.60 -12.85 -4.00
C ARG A 203 -16.83 -12.12 -5.34
N ASP A 204 -18.08 -11.93 -5.73
CA ASP A 204 -18.43 -11.23 -6.97
C ASP A 204 -17.96 -9.77 -6.97
N THR A 205 -17.79 -9.13 -5.81
CA THR A 205 -17.25 -7.75 -5.72
C THR A 205 -15.79 -7.69 -6.15
N LEU A 206 -15.07 -8.82 -6.14
CA LEU A 206 -13.67 -8.94 -6.55
C LEU A 206 -13.51 -9.21 -8.05
N THR A 207 -14.60 -9.48 -8.77
CA THR A 207 -14.54 -9.73 -10.22
C THR A 207 -14.45 -8.45 -11.02
N ARG A 208 -15.01 -7.34 -10.50
CA ARG A 208 -14.95 -6.02 -11.14
C ARG A 208 -13.65 -5.32 -10.75
N LYS A 209 -12.71 -5.28 -11.69
CA LYS A 209 -11.45 -4.55 -11.54
C LYS A 209 -11.52 -3.13 -12.12
N SER A 210 -10.70 -2.25 -11.57
CA SER A 210 -10.46 -0.90 -12.05
C SER A 210 -8.97 -0.74 -12.32
N THR A 211 -8.62 0.04 -13.34
CA THR A 211 -7.23 0.46 -13.58
C THR A 211 -6.99 1.82 -12.95
N ILE A 212 -5.94 1.94 -12.14
CA ILE A 212 -5.51 3.20 -11.53
C ILE A 212 -3.99 3.37 -11.65
N THR A 213 -3.51 4.59 -11.48
CA THR A 213 -2.08 4.92 -11.41
C THR A 213 -1.73 5.37 -9.99
N LEU A 214 -0.92 4.56 -9.29
CA LEU A 214 -0.37 4.91 -7.98
C LEU A 214 0.86 5.81 -8.15
N ILE A 215 0.93 6.89 -7.38
CA ILE A 215 2.07 7.84 -7.33
C ILE A 215 2.65 8.02 -5.93
#